data_AF-A0A957CUH7-F1
#
_entry.id   AF-A0A957CUH7-F1
#
_cell.length_a   1.000
_cell.length_b   1.000
_cell.length_c   1.000
_cell.angle_alpha   90.00
_cell.angle_beta   90.00
_cell.angle_gamma   90.00
#
_symmetry.space_group_name_H-M   'P 1'
#
loop_
_entity.id
_entity.type
_entity.pdbx_description
1 polymer ?
#
loop_
_entity_poly.entity_id
_entity_poly.type
_entity_poly.pdbx_seq_one_letter_code
_entity_poly.pdbx_strand_id
1 'polypeptide(L)' 'YKETTERTKYISVAKAAQRLECHPRTVRRLIVRGLLKAKRTTPIPRSRYKVLVSSIEEFEKQNAV' A
#
# COMPACT_ATOMS: atom_id res chain seq x y z
N TYR A 1 27.68 -8.05 -5.60
CA TYR A 1 26.60 -7.19 -6.12
C TYR A 1 25.44 -7.20 -5.12
N LYS A 2 25.21 -6.09 -4.39
CA LYS A 2 24.02 -5.92 -3.54
C LYS A 2 23.05 -5.04 -4.32
N GLU A 3 22.28 -5.66 -5.22
CA GLU A 3 21.23 -4.97 -5.96
C GLU A 3 20.07 -4.63 -5.02
N THR A 4 19.83 -3.34 -4.87
CA THR A 4 18.78 -2.68 -4.09
C THR A 4 17.39 -2.95 -4.67
N THR A 5 16.90 -4.18 -4.57
CA THR A 5 15.58 -4.61 -5.04
C THR A 5 14.46 -4.41 -3.99
N GLU A 6 14.65 -3.55 -2.99
CA GLU A 6 13.63 -3.35 -1.94
C GLU A 6 12.55 -2.31 -2.32
N ARG A 7 12.79 -1.46 -3.33
CA ARG A 7 11.86 -0.37 -3.72
C ARG A 7 10.56 -0.83 -4.40
N THR A 8 10.47 -2.09 -4.84
CA THR A 8 9.30 -2.63 -5.54
C THR A 8 8.59 -3.73 -4.76
N LYS A 9 8.71 -3.72 -3.43
CA LYS A 9 8.00 -4.67 -2.58
C LYS A 9 6.52 -4.30 -2.47
N TYR A 10 5.65 -5.25 -2.78
CA TYR A 10 4.21 -5.10 -2.64
C TYR A 10 3.70 -5.91 -1.45
N ILE A 11 2.87 -5.30 -0.60
CA ILE A 11 2.26 -5.94 0.57
C ILE A 11 0.73 -5.96 0.46
N SER A 12 0.08 -6.84 1.23
CA SER A 12 -1.39 -6.89 1.26
C SER A 12 -1.97 -5.66 1.96
N VAL A 13 -3.23 -5.33 1.64
CA VAL A 13 -3.98 -4.26 2.33
C VAL A 13 -4.01 -4.47 3.86
N ALA A 14 -4.12 -5.70 4.33
CA ALA A 14 -4.12 -5.99 5.77
C ALA A 14 -2.78 -5.62 6.44
N LYS A 15 -1.66 -5.94 5.77
CA LYS A 15 -0.33 -5.59 6.28
C LYS A 15 -0.05 -4.08 6.19
N ALA A 16 -0.55 -3.43 5.14
CA ALA A 16 -0.50 -1.97 5.02
C ALA A 16 -1.33 -1.28 6.12
N ALA A 17 -2.51 -1.82 6.42
CA ALA A 17 -3.40 -1.33 7.47
C ALA A 17 -2.75 -1.42 8.85
N GLN A 18 -2.05 -2.53 9.14
CA GLN A 18 -1.28 -2.68 10.37
C GLN A 18 -0.16 -1.65 10.50
N ARG A 19 0.57 -1.35 9.41
CA ARG A 19 1.64 -0.32 9.43
C ARG A 19 1.10 1.08 9.68
N LEU A 20 0.04 1.43 8.98
CA LEU A 20 -0.61 2.73 9.08
C LEU A 20 -1.53 2.85 10.31
N GLU A 21 -1.53 1.85 11.20
CA GLU A 21 -2.40 1.74 12.37
C GLU A 21 -3.86 2.13 12.09
N CYS A 22 -4.37 1.70 10.93
CA CYS A 22 -5.69 2.12 10.44
C CYS A 22 -6.54 0.93 10.00
N HIS A 23 -7.84 1.15 9.85
CA HIS A 23 -8.74 0.10 9.36
C HIS A 23 -8.44 -0.22 7.87
N PRO A 24 -8.49 -1.49 7.42
CA PRO A 24 -8.24 -1.85 6.01
C PRO A 24 -9.22 -1.18 5.02
N ARG A 25 -10.40 -0.75 5.48
CA ARG A 25 -11.30 0.10 4.67
C ARG A 25 -10.68 1.47 4.37
N THR A 26 -9.98 2.06 5.33
CA THR A 26 -9.27 3.34 5.15
C THR A 26 -8.20 3.19 4.08
N VAL A 27 -7.37 2.15 4.15
CA VAL A 27 -6.37 1.86 3.12
C VAL A 27 -7.00 1.72 1.73
N ARG A 28 -8.14 1.03 1.60
CA ARG A 28 -8.88 0.95 0.32
C ARG A 28 -9.34 2.32 -0.16
N ARG A 29 -9.84 3.18 0.73
CA ARG A 29 -10.22 4.56 0.38
C ARG A 29 -9.01 5.37 -0.09
N LEU A 30 -7.85 5.25 0.57
CA LEU A 30 -6.62 5.92 0.16
C LEU A 30 -6.16 5.48 -1.23
N ILE A 31 -6.27 4.18 -1.55
CA ILE A 31 -5.99 3.65 -2.89
C ILE A 31 -6.97 4.22 -3.93
N VAL A 32 -8.27 4.23 -3.64
CA VAL A 32 -9.30 4.78 -4.55
C VAL A 32 -9.11 6.28 -4.77
N ARG A 33 -8.65 7.00 -3.74
CA ARG A 33 -8.29 8.43 -3.83
C ARG A 33 -6.97 8.70 -4.57
N GLY A 34 -6.23 7.67 -4.96
CA GLY A 34 -4.93 7.81 -5.64
C GLY A 34 -3.75 8.19 -4.74
N LEU A 35 -3.94 8.18 -3.41
CA LEU A 35 -2.90 8.51 -2.43
C LEU A 35 -1.91 7.37 -2.20
N LEU A 36 -2.35 6.12 -2.41
CA LEU A 36 -1.51 4.94 -2.31
C LEU A 36 -1.43 4.21 -3.65
N LYS A 37 -0.22 3.98 -4.13
CA LYS A 37 0.03 3.16 -5.33
C LYS A 37 -0.21 1.69 -5.00
N ALA A 38 -1.14 1.06 -5.71
CA ALA A 38 -1.47 -0.35 -5.56
C ALA A 38 -1.66 -1.05 -6.91
N LYS A 39 -1.38 -2.35 -6.94
CA LYS A 39 -1.68 -3.23 -8.07
C LYS A 39 -2.84 -4.15 -7.72
N ARG A 40 -3.75 -4.37 -8.67
CA ARG A 40 -4.78 -5.42 -8.58
C ARG A 40 -4.13 -6.75 -8.91
N THR A 41 -4.39 -7.79 -8.10
CA THR A 41 -3.75 -9.10 -8.31
C THR A 41 -4.62 -10.12 -9.03
N THR A 42 -5.92 -9.90 -9.14
CA THR A 42 -6.83 -10.83 -9.84
C THR A 42 -7.99 -10.06 -10.47
N PRO A 43 -8.57 -10.57 -11.56
CA PRO A 43 -9.63 -9.90 -12.32
C PRO A 43 -11.00 -9.88 -11.61
N ILE A 44 -11.14 -10.53 -10.46
CA ILE A 44 -12.41 -10.61 -9.72
C ILE A 44 -12.71 -9.26 -9.03
N PRO A 45 -13.95 -8.73 -9.12
CA PRO A 45 -14.30 -7.39 -8.64
C PRO A 45 -14.19 -7.19 -7.12
N ARG A 46 -14.07 -8.27 -6.32
CA ARG A 46 -13.88 -8.21 -4.86
C ARG A 46 -12.41 -8.31 -4.42
N SER A 47 -11.48 -8.31 -5.37
CA SER A 47 -10.15 -8.84 -5.11
C SER A 47 -9.12 -7.91 -4.50
N ARG A 48 -8.23 -8.60 -3.80
CA ARG A 48 -7.11 -8.14 -3.00
C ARG A 48 -6.25 -7.15 -3.79
N TYR A 49 -6.14 -5.93 -3.29
CA TYR A 49 -5.10 -5.00 -3.71
C TYR A 49 -3.78 -5.40 -3.05
N LYS A 50 -2.68 -5.24 -3.78
CA LYS A 50 -1.35 -5.21 -3.19
C LYS A 50 -0.81 -3.79 -3.27
N VAL A 51 -0.46 -3.22 -2.12
CA VAL A 51 0.01 -1.85 -1.96
C VAL A 51 1.53 -1.83 -2.04
N LEU A 52 2.07 -0.84 -2.74
CA LEU A 52 3.51 -0.63 -2.84
C LEU A 52 4.04 -0.08 -1.51
N VAL A 53 5.09 -0.70 -0.96
CA VAL A 53 5.66 -0.32 0.33
C VAL A 53 6.21 1.11 0.32
N SER A 54 6.94 1.50 -0.74
CA SER A 54 7.51 2.85 -0.83
C SER A 54 6.43 3.95 -0.80
N SER A 55 5.27 3.70 -1.40
CA SER A 55 4.14 4.64 -1.39
C SER A 55 3.55 4.81 0.01
N ILE A 56 3.60 3.77 0.86
CA ILE A 56 3.15 3.86 2.26
C ILE A 56 4.14 4.72 3.05
N GLU A 57 5.45 4.50 2.87
CA GLU A 57 6.49 5.27 3.55
C GLU A 57 6.47 6.75 3.14
N GLU A 58 6.22 7.04 1.86
CA GLU A 58 6.00 8.41 1.36
C GLU A 58 4.78 9.05 2.02
N PHE A 59 3.68 8.30 2.17
CA PHE A 59 2.46 8.78 2.81
C PHE A 59 2.66 9.01 4.32
N GLU A 60 3.36 8.12 5.02
CA GLU A 60 3.70 8.29 6.44
C GLU A 60 4.53 9.55 6.65
N LYS A 61 5.55 9.79 5.81
CA LYS A 61 6.37 11.00 5.89
C LYS A 61 5.59 12.29 5.67
N GLN A 62 4.54 12.28 4.85
CA GLN A 62 3.71 13.44 4.59
C GLN A 62 2.69 13.73 5.71
N ASN A 63 2.30 12.72 6.48
CA ASN A 63 1.33 12.86 7.58
C ASN A 63 1.96 12.88 8.98
N ALA A 64 3.27 12.58 9.10
CA ALA A 64 4.04 12.77 10.32
C ALA A 64 4.37 14.27 10.49
N VAL A 65 3.38 15.04 10.93
CA VAL A 65 3.48 16.45 11.37
C VAL A 65 2.88 16.54 12.76
#